data_AF-A0A2V6K2L5-F1
#
_entry.id   AF-A0A2V6K2L5-F1
#
_cell.length_a   1.000
_cell.length_b   1.000
_cell.length_c   1.000
_cell.angle_alpha   90.00
_cell.angle_beta   90.00
_cell.angle_gamma   90.00
#
_symmetry.space_group_name_H-M   'P 1'
#
loop_
_entity.id
_entity.type
_entity.pdbx_description
1 polymer ?
#
loop_
_entity_poly.entity_id
_entity_poly.type
_entity_poly.pdbx_seq_one_letter_code
_entity_poly.pdbx_strand_id
1 'polypeptide(L)' 'AIRKIDTHGMVSTLAGSPDQAGSTDGTCAAARFSHPISLAVSPTGNVYVADVERKNIRKITPAGVVKTIRNSTGPDP' A
#
# COMPACT_ATOMS: atom_id res chain seq x y z
N ALA A 1 0.64 -5.03 -6.51
CA ALA A 1 -0.66 -4.42 -6.12
C ALA A 1 -1.15 -5.03 -4.81
N ILE A 2 -2.00 -4.31 -4.06
CA ILE A 2 -2.66 -4.81 -2.84
C ILE A 2 -4.11 -5.17 -3.18
N ARG A 3 -4.52 -6.39 -2.82
CA ARG A 3 -5.83 -6.95 -3.14
C ARG A 3 -6.73 -6.93 -1.90
N LYS A 4 -8.03 -6.74 -2.10
CA LYS A 4 -9.05 -6.93 -1.06
C LYS A 4 -10.03 -8.01 -1.50
N ILE A 5 -10.60 -8.72 -0.53
CA ILE A 5 -11.61 -9.74 -0.72
C ILE A 5 -12.82 -9.34 0.14
N ASP A 6 -14.02 -9.32 -0.43
CA ASP A 6 -15.23 -9.05 0.32
C ASP A 6 -15.82 -10.32 0.97
N THR A 7 -16.90 -10.16 1.74
CA THR A 7 -17.58 -11.27 2.44
C THR A 7 -18.22 -12.30 1.50
N HIS A 8 -18.35 -11.99 0.22
CA HIS A 8 -18.83 -12.90 -0.81
C HIS A 8 -17.67 -13.59 -1.58
N GLY A 9 -16.42 -13.31 -1.19
CA GLY A 9 -15.23 -13.87 -1.84
C GLY A 9 -14.80 -13.12 -3.10
N MET A 10 -15.38 -11.96 -3.42
CA MET A 10 -15.00 -11.21 -4.62
C MET A 10 -13.68 -10.49 -4.40
N VAL A 11 -12.69 -10.78 -5.27
CA VAL A 11 -11.37 -10.16 -5.22
C VAL A 11 -11.36 -8.88 -6.06
N SER A 12 -10.95 -7.76 -5.46
CA SER A 12 -10.69 -6.52 -6.19
C SER A 12 -9.29 -5.98 -5.87
N THR A 13 -8.82 -5.02 -6.67
CA THR A 13 -7.60 -4.27 -6.35
C THR A 13 -7.98 -3.10 -5.45
N LEU A 14 -7.34 -3.00 -4.29
CA LEU A 14 -7.48 -1.83 -3.41
C LEU A 14 -6.59 -0.69 -3.91
N ALA A 15 -5.32 -1.00 -4.22
CA ALA A 15 -4.38 -0.05 -4.79
C ALA A 15 -3.22 -0.77 -5.50
N GLY A 16 -2.54 -0.05 -6.38
CA GLY A 16 -1.39 -0.54 -7.13
C GLY A 16 -1.76 -1.07 -8.52
N SER A 17 -0.79 -1.05 -9.43
CA SER A 17 -0.85 -1.79 -10.69
C SER A 17 0.03 -3.05 -10.58
N PRO A 18 -0.45 -4.24 -10.98
CA PRO A 18 0.40 -5.40 -11.20
C PRO A 18 1.54 -5.08 -12.18
N ASP A 19 2.66 -5.80 -12.05
CA ASP A 19 3.83 -5.75 -12.95
C ASP A 19 4.49 -4.37 -13.14
N GLN A 20 4.12 -3.39 -12.32
CA GLN A 20 4.70 -2.05 -12.32
C GLN A 20 5.25 -1.73 -10.92
N ALA A 21 6.52 -2.09 -10.72
CA ALA A 21 7.23 -1.83 -9.48
C ALA A 21 7.53 -0.33 -9.31
N GLY A 22 7.57 0.14 -8.06
CA GLY A 22 7.93 1.53 -7.73
C GLY A 22 7.40 1.97 -6.38
N SER A 23 7.58 3.25 -6.04
CA SER A 23 7.16 3.82 -4.75
C SER A 23 6.25 5.05 -4.91
N THR A 24 5.67 5.23 -6.10
CA THR A 24 4.78 6.35 -6.40
C THR A 24 3.54 6.29 -5.51
N ASP A 25 3.30 7.37 -4.76
CA ASP A 25 2.03 7.61 -4.08
C ASP A 25 0.95 7.95 -5.12
N GLY A 26 -0.31 7.70 -4.78
CA GLY A 26 -1.41 7.91 -5.71
C GLY A 26 -2.67 7.15 -5.31
N THR A 27 -3.71 7.26 -6.13
CA THR A 27 -5.02 6.64 -5.87
C THR A 27 -5.21 5.40 -6.72
N CYS A 28 -5.70 4.32 -6.11
CA CYS A 28 -6.03 3.06 -6.78
C CYS A 28 -4.87 2.57 -7.67
N ALA A 29 -5.12 2.42 -8.98
CA ALA A 29 -4.16 1.93 -9.95
C ALA A 29 -3.02 2.91 -10.29
N ALA A 30 -3.01 4.14 -9.78
CA ALA A 30 -1.92 5.09 -9.97
C ALA A 30 -0.76 4.89 -8.97
N ALA A 31 -1.03 4.27 -7.80
CA ALA A 31 0.01 3.96 -6.82
C ALA A 31 0.93 2.85 -7.31
N ARG A 32 2.20 2.85 -6.88
CA ARG A 32 3.17 1.78 -7.18
C ARG A 32 3.75 1.24 -5.88
N PHE A 33 4.04 -0.06 -5.88
CA PHE A 33 4.70 -0.79 -4.78
C PHE A 33 5.86 -1.58 -5.38
N SER A 34 6.97 -1.71 -4.66
CA SER A 34 8.17 -2.38 -5.18
C SER A 34 8.22 -3.83 -4.71
N HIS A 35 8.12 -4.05 -3.40
CA HIS A 35 8.13 -5.38 -2.81
C HIS A 35 7.37 -5.37 -1.46
N PRO A 36 6.02 -5.36 -1.50
CA PRO A 36 5.22 -5.38 -0.28
C PRO A 36 5.27 -6.78 0.36
N ILE A 37 5.79 -6.88 1.59
CA ILE A 37 5.96 -8.20 2.27
C ILE A 37 5.00 -8.44 3.43
N SER A 38 4.40 -7.38 3.97
CA SER A 38 3.55 -7.48 5.15
C SER A 38 2.56 -6.31 5.18
N LEU A 39 1.42 -6.55 5.83
CA LEU A 39 0.37 -5.56 6.02
C LEU A 39 -0.29 -5.67 7.40
N ALA A 40 -0.82 -4.56 7.87
CA ALA A 40 -1.68 -4.47 9.04
C ALA A 40 -2.88 -3.57 8.75
N VAL A 41 -4.05 -3.85 9.35
CA VAL A 41 -5.28 -3.09 9.14
C VAL A 41 -5.68 -2.41 10.44
N SER A 42 -5.93 -1.10 10.42
CA SER A 42 -6.43 -0.36 11.58
C SER A 42 -7.94 -0.55 11.78
N PRO A 43 -8.49 -0.25 12.98
CA PRO A 43 -9.95 -0.26 13.22
C PRO A 43 -10.75 0.66 12.28
N THR A 44 -10.11 1.70 11.75
CA THR A 44 -10.68 2.62 10.75
C THR A 44 -10.56 2.13 9.31
N GLY A 45 -10.06 0.91 9.08
CA GLY A 45 -9.92 0.30 7.77
C GLY A 45 -8.73 0.79 6.94
N ASN A 46 -7.80 1.54 7.52
CA ASN A 46 -6.57 1.89 6.82
C ASN A 46 -5.62 0.68 6.80
N VAL A 47 -4.98 0.44 5.65
CA VAL A 47 -4.00 -0.63 5.49
C VAL A 47 -2.60 -0.02 5.52
N TYR A 48 -1.74 -0.54 6.37
CA TYR A 48 -0.33 -0.16 6.48
C TYR A 48 0.50 -1.28 5.85
N VAL A 49 1.36 -0.94 4.91
CA VAL A 49 2.12 -1.89 4.10
C VAL A 49 3.61 -1.62 4.27
N ALA A 50 4.37 -2.67 4.58
CA ALA A 50 5.82 -2.65 4.54
C ALA A 50 6.28 -2.92 3.09
N ASP A 51 6.80 -1.89 2.42
CA ASP A 51 7.28 -1.92 1.04
C ASP A 51 8.81 -1.88 1.02
N VAL A 52 9.42 -3.07 1.00
CA VAL A 52 10.73 -3.30 1.64
C VAL A 52 11.92 -2.97 0.78
N GLU A 53 11.83 -3.15 -0.54
CA GLU A 53 12.92 -2.77 -1.45
C GLU A 53 13.23 -1.26 -1.37
N ARG A 54 12.22 -0.46 -0.99
CA ARG A 54 12.34 0.99 -0.79
C ARG A 54 12.34 1.40 0.69
N LYS A 55 12.32 0.43 1.61
CA LYS A 55 12.26 0.64 3.07
C LYS A 55 11.18 1.64 3.49
N ASN A 56 10.03 1.58 2.83
CA ASN A 56 8.92 2.50 3.07
C ASN A 56 7.82 1.83 3.88
N ILE A 57 7.17 2.61 4.75
CA ILE A 57 5.85 2.26 5.26
C ILE A 57 4.82 3.08 4.49
N ARG A 58 3.88 2.39 3.86
CA ARG A 58 2.83 2.97 3.02
C ARG A 58 1.49 2.83 3.74
N LYS A 59 0.69 3.90 3.78
CA LYS A 59 -0.68 3.87 4.27
C LYS A 59 -1.64 3.89 3.08
N ILE A 60 -2.65 3.04 3.10
CA ILE A 60 -3.73 2.97 2.12
C ILE A 60 -5.05 3.23 2.84
N THR A 61 -5.85 4.19 2.36
CA THR A 61 -7.21 4.42 2.88
C THR A 61 -8.21 3.40 2.31
N PRO A 62 -9.40 3.22 2.90
CA PRO A 62 -10.45 2.40 2.29
C PRO A 62 -10.84 2.82 0.87
N ALA A 63 -10.63 4.10 0.52
CA ALA A 63 -10.83 4.65 -0.81
C ALA A 63 -9.67 4.40 -1.79
N GLY A 64 -8.63 3.66 -1.37
CA GLY A 64 -7.49 3.29 -2.21
C GLY A 64 -6.44 4.40 -2.36
N VAL A 65 -6.46 5.44 -1.53
CA VAL A 65 -5.43 6.50 -1.55
C VAL A 65 -4.18 6.00 -0.83
N VAL A 66 -3.05 5.98 -1.53
CA VAL A 66 -1.75 5.54 -1.01
C VAL A 66 -0.89 6.76 -0.68
N LYS A 67 -0.32 6.77 0.53
CA LYS A 67 0.66 7.76 0.97
C LYS A 67 1.83 7.09 1.68
N THR A 68 3.05 7.54 1.41
CA THR A 68 4.24 7.15 2.17
C THR A 68 4.25 7.91 3.50
N ILE A 69 4.25 7.17 4.61
CA ILE A 69 4.24 7.75 5.96
C ILE A 69 5.60 7.71 6.64
N ARG A 70 6.50 6.84 6.17
CA ARG A 70 7.91 6.82 6.55
C ARG A 70 8.74 6.38 5.35
N ASN A 71 9.81 7.10 5.04
CA ASN A 71 10.87 6.68 4.13
C ASN A 71 12.16 6.43 4.94
N SER A 72 13.09 5.65 4.39
CA SER A 72 14.41 5.44 5.02
C SER A 72 15.42 6.56 4.77
N THR A 73 14.99 7.68 4.19
CA THR A 73 15.84 8.84 3.87
C THR A 73 15.54 10.06 4.75
N GLY A 74 14.57 9.97 5.67
CA GLY A 74 14.40 10.93 6.76
C GLY A 74 15.28 10.55 7.95
N PRO A 75 15.68 11.51 8.80
CA PRO A 75 16.39 11.18 10.03
C PRO A 75 15.53 10.18 10.84
N ASP A 76 16.19 9.14 11.38
CA ASP A 76 15.59 8.28 12.40
C ASP A 76 15.08 9.19 13.55
N PRO A 77 13.88 8.94 14.12
CA PRO A 77 13.44 9.68 15.31
C PRO A 77 14.39 9.46 16.49
#